data_AF-A0A4Q0AGN9-F1
#
_entry.id   AF-A0A4Q0AGN9-F1
#
_cell.length_a   1.000
_cell.length_b   1.000
_cell.length_c   1.000
_cell.angle_alpha   90.00
_cell.angle_beta   90.00
_cell.angle_gamma   90.00
#
_symmetry.space_group_name_H-M   'P 1'
#
loop_
_entity.id
_entity.type
_entity.pdbx_description
1 polymer ?
#
loop_
_entity_poly.entity_id
_entity_poly.type
_entity_poly.pdbx_seq_one_letter_code
_entity_poly.pdbx_strand_id
1 'polypeptide(L)'
;MKIGNLSLRSSFTTRREKTVSRLHLLNLYVPVYQNPRNPVRNSSGEYQPIYSGHFNESGEQVFYGYHWKVQQDGSVARLLDDDAIGWHAGNWEINKRSIGICIDDDLDHKHPTDASIDTVAQILRNHYPRLDPTDQTVIGHNEASKTACPGDEFIGGWKNRLLSILNT
;
A
#
# COMPACT_ATOMS: atom_id res chain seq x y z
N MET A 1 -32.32 46.08 19.23
CA MET A 1 -31.30 45.08 19.66
C MET A 1 -31.49 43.81 18.82
N LYS A 2 -30.56 42.85 18.85
CA LYS A 2 -30.65 41.54 18.14
C LYS A 2 -31.90 40.75 18.62
N ILE A 3 -32.39 39.69 17.96
CA ILE A 3 -31.73 38.67 17.12
C ILE A 3 -32.69 38.18 16.00
N GLY A 4 -32.15 37.67 14.88
CA GLY A 4 -32.92 37.06 13.80
C GLY A 4 -32.85 35.52 13.79
N ASN A 5 -33.86 34.86 13.21
CA ASN A 5 -33.91 33.41 13.07
C ASN A 5 -32.96 32.90 11.96
N LEU A 6 -31.88 32.22 12.35
CA LEU A 6 -31.16 31.32 11.44
C LEU A 6 -31.76 29.91 11.53
N SER A 7 -32.43 29.47 10.46
CA SER A 7 -32.74 28.05 10.27
C SER A 7 -31.49 27.35 9.74
N LEU A 8 -30.79 26.63 10.62
CA LEU A 8 -29.60 25.86 10.26
C LEU A 8 -30.00 24.62 9.43
N ARG A 9 -29.85 24.71 8.11
CA ARG A 9 -29.85 23.54 7.23
C ARG A 9 -28.56 22.75 7.42
N SER A 10 -28.51 21.89 8.44
CA SER A 10 -27.46 20.89 8.58
C SER A 10 -27.67 19.74 7.60
N SER A 11 -27.30 19.93 6.34
CA SER A 11 -27.18 18.85 5.36
C SER A 11 -25.99 17.97 5.73
N PHE A 12 -26.18 17.06 6.69
CA PHE A 12 -25.24 16.00 6.99
C PHE A 12 -25.19 15.03 5.81
N THR A 13 -24.35 15.33 4.84
CA THR A 13 -23.94 14.38 3.81
C THR A 13 -23.21 13.24 4.52
N THR A 14 -23.90 12.12 4.74
CA THR A 14 -23.30 10.89 5.26
C THR A 14 -22.29 10.38 4.23
N ARG A 15 -21.04 10.82 4.39
CA ARG A 15 -19.89 10.34 3.63
C ARG A 15 -19.78 8.85 3.91
N ARG A 16 -20.27 8.01 2.98
CA ARG A 16 -20.26 6.55 3.14
C ARG A 16 -18.85 6.13 3.54
N GLU A 17 -18.77 5.36 4.63
CA GLU A 17 -17.53 4.74 5.02
C GLU A 17 -17.05 3.86 3.86
N LYS A 18 -15.83 4.11 3.38
CA LYS A 18 -15.21 3.27 2.35
C LYS A 18 -14.84 1.94 3.01
N THR A 19 -15.76 0.99 2.99
CA THR A 19 -15.47 -0.41 3.30
C THR A 19 -14.45 -0.94 2.30
N VAL A 20 -13.22 -1.21 2.74
CA VAL A 20 -12.15 -1.73 1.87
C VAL A 20 -12.43 -3.20 1.56
N SER A 21 -12.98 -3.49 0.37
CA SER A 21 -13.48 -4.82 -0.02
C SER A 21 -12.38 -5.87 -0.22
N ARG A 22 -11.21 -5.42 -0.70
CA ARG A 22 -9.94 -6.16 -0.76
C ARG A 22 -8.78 -5.18 -0.58
N LEU A 23 -7.69 -5.66 0.02
CA LEU A 23 -6.44 -4.90 0.16
C LEU A 23 -5.52 -5.25 -1.00
N HIS A 24 -5.28 -4.26 -1.88
CA HIS A 24 -4.41 -4.40 -3.05
C HIS A 24 -2.95 -4.51 -2.62
N LEU A 25 -2.11 -5.17 -3.41
CA LEU A 25 -0.73 -5.41 -3.03
C LEU A 25 0.19 -5.65 -4.25
N LEU A 26 1.33 -4.96 -4.22
CA LEU A 26 2.54 -5.29 -4.96
C LEU A 26 3.61 -5.82 -4.01
N ASN A 27 4.25 -6.93 -4.36
CA ASN A 27 5.42 -7.50 -3.68
C ASN A 27 6.67 -7.16 -4.49
N LEU A 28 7.61 -6.46 -3.86
CA LEU A 28 8.77 -5.87 -4.53
C LEU A 28 10.09 -6.57 -4.15
N TYR A 29 10.72 -7.28 -5.09
CA TYR A 29 11.97 -8.00 -4.85
C TYR A 29 13.18 -7.08 -4.98
N VAL A 30 13.49 -6.32 -3.91
CA VAL A 30 14.64 -5.41 -3.92
C VAL A 30 15.96 -6.20 -3.80
N PRO A 31 16.92 -6.08 -4.73
CA PRO A 31 18.15 -6.88 -4.73
C PRO A 31 18.99 -6.79 -3.44
N VAL A 32 18.92 -5.67 -2.71
CA VAL A 32 19.64 -5.50 -1.44
C VAL A 32 19.18 -6.48 -0.35
N TYR A 33 17.92 -6.93 -0.37
CA TYR A 33 17.37 -7.87 0.61
C TYR A 33 17.57 -9.34 0.20
N GLN A 34 18.29 -9.61 -0.89
CA GLN A 34 18.70 -10.96 -1.30
C GLN A 34 19.96 -11.47 -0.54
N ASN A 35 20.59 -10.65 0.32
CA ASN A 35 21.75 -11.01 1.13
C ASN A 35 21.66 -10.41 2.56
N PRO A 36 21.43 -11.20 3.62
CA PRO A 36 20.82 -10.68 4.85
C PRO A 36 21.81 -10.23 5.94
N ARG A 37 22.02 -8.91 6.14
CA ARG A 37 22.73 -8.34 7.31
C ARG A 37 22.21 -6.96 7.80
N ASN A 38 21.39 -7.01 8.86
CA ASN A 38 21.01 -5.97 9.86
C ASN A 38 19.87 -4.91 9.65
N PRO A 39 19.22 -4.42 10.75
CA PRO A 39 17.96 -3.61 10.80
C PRO A 39 18.06 -2.21 11.49
N VAL A 40 17.03 -1.33 11.44
CA VAL A 40 16.98 0.03 12.09
C VAL A 40 15.51 0.50 12.41
N ARG A 41 15.24 1.19 13.55
CA ARG A 41 13.90 1.35 14.19
C ARG A 41 13.66 2.66 14.99
N ASN A 42 12.43 3.20 15.00
CA ASN A 42 11.85 4.36 15.75
C ASN A 42 12.51 4.86 17.06
N SER A 43 12.67 6.20 17.16
CA SER A 43 13.39 7.07 18.14
C SER A 43 14.80 6.64 18.60
N SER A 44 15.16 5.39 18.39
CA SER A 44 16.33 4.99 17.61
C SER A 44 16.22 5.28 16.06
N GLY A 45 15.09 5.87 15.60
CA GLY A 45 14.63 6.33 14.26
C GLY A 45 14.21 5.25 13.22
N GLU A 46 13.02 5.17 12.56
CA GLU A 46 11.64 5.80 12.58
C GLU A 46 10.58 4.63 12.42
N TYR A 47 9.25 4.69 12.15
CA TYR A 47 8.15 5.72 12.14
C TYR A 47 6.83 5.18 12.85
N GLN A 48 5.57 5.52 12.44
CA GLN A 48 4.28 4.95 12.99
C GLN A 48 2.95 5.08 12.13
N PRO A 49 2.31 3.99 11.59
CA PRO A 49 1.26 4.14 10.51
C PRO A 49 0.27 2.98 10.03
N ILE A 50 -1.06 3.23 9.89
CA ILE A 50 -2.19 2.47 9.22
C ILE A 50 -2.15 0.92 8.99
N TYR A 51 -3.25 0.19 9.23
CA TYR A 51 -3.47 -0.71 10.38
C TYR A 51 -3.98 -2.12 9.93
N SER A 52 -3.63 -3.23 10.63
CA SER A 52 -3.87 -4.62 10.16
C SER A 52 -5.14 -5.35 10.62
N GLY A 53 -5.50 -5.26 11.90
CA GLY A 53 -6.56 -6.08 12.53
C GLY A 53 -6.14 -6.77 13.83
N HIS A 54 -4.84 -6.84 14.13
CA HIS A 54 -4.37 -7.15 15.48
C HIS A 54 -4.41 -5.88 16.31
N PHE A 55 -5.14 -5.91 17.42
CA PHE A 55 -5.25 -4.80 18.38
C PHE A 55 -4.73 -5.24 19.76
N ASN A 56 -4.24 -4.28 20.55
CA ASN A 56 -4.07 -4.49 21.99
C ASN A 56 -5.41 -4.33 22.74
N GLU A 57 -5.40 -4.60 24.04
CA GLU A 57 -6.58 -4.47 24.91
C GLU A 57 -7.14 -3.03 24.99
N SER A 58 -6.35 -2.02 24.60
CA SER A 58 -6.75 -0.62 24.50
C SER A 58 -7.39 -0.24 23.15
N GLY A 59 -7.45 -1.17 22.18
CA GLY A 59 -7.99 -0.91 20.85
C GLY A 59 -7.03 -0.21 19.88
N GLU A 60 -5.73 -0.18 20.18
CA GLU A 60 -4.68 0.31 19.28
C GLU A 60 -4.17 -0.84 18.40
N GLN A 61 -4.01 -0.63 17.09
CA GLN A 61 -3.54 -1.69 16.19
C GLN A 61 -2.01 -1.89 16.32
N VAL A 62 -1.60 -3.13 16.60
CA VAL A 62 -0.22 -3.51 16.96
C VAL A 62 0.56 -4.23 15.84
N PHE A 63 -0.04 -4.34 14.66
CA PHE A 63 0.58 -4.94 13.48
C PHE A 63 0.10 -4.22 12.21
N TYR A 64 0.88 -4.35 11.15
CA TYR A 64 0.63 -3.78 9.84
C TYR A 64 0.96 -4.86 8.79
N GLY A 65 0.07 -5.08 7.82
CA GLY A 65 0.31 -6.13 6.81
C GLY A 65 1.38 -5.73 5.79
N TYR A 66 1.52 -4.43 5.53
CA TYR A 66 2.17 -3.82 4.36
C TYR A 66 3.24 -2.83 4.81
N HIS A 67 4.12 -2.44 3.88
CA HIS A 67 5.18 -1.46 4.10
C HIS A 67 4.79 -0.05 3.61
N TRP A 68 3.81 0.05 2.72
CA TRP A 68 3.24 1.30 2.22
C TRP A 68 1.75 1.15 1.92
N LYS A 69 0.99 2.24 2.02
CA LYS A 69 -0.38 2.37 1.53
C LYS A 69 -0.53 3.69 0.77
N VAL A 70 -1.13 3.61 -0.41
CA VAL A 70 -1.37 4.71 -1.32
C VAL A 70 -2.88 4.84 -1.56
N GLN A 71 -3.44 6.03 -1.40
CA GLN A 71 -4.84 6.32 -1.72
C GLN A 71 -5.01 6.75 -3.19
N GLN A 72 -6.25 6.74 -3.67
CA GLN A 72 -6.63 7.14 -5.04
C GLN A 72 -6.45 8.63 -5.36
N ASP A 73 -6.08 9.46 -4.38
CA ASP A 73 -5.66 10.85 -4.58
C ASP A 73 -4.11 11.00 -4.64
N GLY A 74 -3.38 9.89 -4.59
CA GLY A 74 -1.91 9.87 -4.55
C GLY A 74 -1.33 10.11 -3.15
N SER A 75 -2.14 10.34 -2.11
CA SER A 75 -1.62 10.46 -0.74
C SER A 75 -1.09 9.11 -0.22
N VAL A 76 0.00 9.17 0.55
CA VAL A 76 0.79 8.00 0.95
C VAL A 76 1.01 7.95 2.45
N ALA A 77 0.99 6.73 3.00
CA ALA A 77 1.54 6.41 4.31
C ALA A 77 2.58 5.28 4.16
N ARG A 78 3.80 5.51 4.64
CA ARG A 78 4.77 4.45 4.99
C ARG A 78 4.15 3.64 6.12
N LEU A 79 3.98 2.32 6.03
CA LEU A 79 3.23 1.46 6.99
C LEU A 79 4.08 0.52 7.87
N LEU A 80 5.23 0.08 7.38
CA LEU A 80 6.27 -0.64 8.12
C LEU A 80 7.61 -0.16 7.60
N ASP A 81 8.66 -0.19 8.42
CA ASP A 81 10.04 0.01 7.98
C ASP A 81 10.54 -1.19 7.13
N ASP A 82 11.59 -1.02 6.33
CA ASP A 82 12.02 -2.03 5.32
C ASP A 82 12.54 -3.35 5.94
N ASP A 83 12.87 -3.34 7.22
CA ASP A 83 13.38 -4.47 7.99
C ASP A 83 12.29 -5.25 8.73
N ALA A 84 11.06 -4.73 8.75
CA ALA A 84 9.94 -5.30 9.48
C ALA A 84 9.10 -6.21 8.56
N ILE A 85 9.18 -7.53 8.80
CA ILE A 85 8.51 -8.53 7.97
C ILE A 85 6.98 -8.46 8.16
N GLY A 86 6.29 -7.82 7.23
CA GLY A 86 4.83 -7.84 7.12
C GLY A 86 4.28 -9.20 6.65
N TRP A 87 2.96 -9.37 6.74
CA TRP A 87 2.26 -10.55 6.21
C TRP A 87 1.36 -10.15 5.02
N HIS A 88 1.98 -9.63 3.97
CA HIS A 88 1.26 -9.12 2.82
C HIS A 88 0.99 -10.18 1.76
N ALA A 89 2.02 -10.94 1.33
CA ALA A 89 1.97 -11.82 0.15
C ALA A 89 1.18 -13.13 0.32
N GLY A 90 0.70 -13.42 1.55
CA GLY A 90 0.18 -14.75 1.92
C GLY A 90 1.23 -15.88 1.85
N ASN A 91 2.50 -15.56 1.60
CA ASN A 91 3.59 -16.49 1.30
C ASN A 91 4.85 -16.07 2.06
N TRP A 92 5.28 -16.90 3.02
CA TRP A 92 6.39 -16.58 3.95
C TRP A 92 7.72 -16.32 3.25
N GLU A 93 8.04 -17.10 2.20
CA GLU A 93 9.30 -16.93 1.47
C GLU A 93 9.33 -15.65 0.64
N ILE A 94 8.17 -15.06 0.34
CA ILE A 94 8.04 -13.77 -0.35
C ILE A 94 8.03 -12.62 0.66
N ASN A 95 7.25 -12.73 1.74
CA ASN A 95 7.20 -11.75 2.83
C ASN A 95 8.60 -11.42 3.40
N LYS A 96 9.46 -12.42 3.61
CA LYS A 96 10.84 -12.23 4.13
C LYS A 96 11.79 -11.44 3.22
N ARG A 97 11.47 -11.24 1.95
CA ARG A 97 12.41 -10.73 0.92
C ARG A 97 11.81 -9.67 0.00
N SER A 98 10.64 -9.14 0.33
CA SER A 98 9.96 -8.17 -0.52
C SER A 98 9.19 -7.12 0.27
N ILE A 99 9.13 -5.93 -0.30
CA ILE A 99 8.36 -4.80 0.24
C ILE A 99 6.93 -4.89 -0.29
N GLY A 100 5.95 -4.74 0.60
CA GLY A 100 4.52 -4.75 0.27
C GLY A 100 3.94 -3.35 0.11
N ILE A 101 3.54 -2.94 -1.11
CA ILE A 101 2.83 -1.66 -1.34
C ILE A 101 1.35 -1.91 -1.60
N CYS A 102 0.49 -1.30 -0.79
CA CYS A 102 -0.96 -1.40 -0.89
C CYS A 102 -1.60 -0.18 -1.59
N ILE A 103 -2.66 -0.41 -2.37
CA ILE A 103 -3.51 0.65 -2.93
C ILE A 103 -4.91 0.58 -2.30
N ASP A 104 -5.40 1.71 -1.77
CA ASP A 104 -6.59 1.79 -0.91
C ASP A 104 -7.86 2.14 -1.70
N ASP A 105 -8.43 1.12 -2.32
CA ASP A 105 -9.71 1.14 -3.04
C ASP A 105 -10.23 -0.31 -3.16
N ASP A 106 -11.24 -0.54 -3.98
CA ASP A 106 -11.67 -1.85 -4.46
C ASP A 106 -11.36 -1.97 -5.96
N LEU A 107 -10.29 -2.67 -6.35
CA LEU A 107 -9.82 -2.75 -7.74
C LEU A 107 -10.18 -4.08 -8.42
N ASP A 108 -11.11 -4.87 -7.87
CA ASP A 108 -11.44 -6.22 -8.38
C ASP A 108 -11.69 -6.25 -9.89
N HIS A 109 -12.33 -5.19 -10.43
CA HIS A 109 -12.73 -5.03 -11.83
C HIS A 109 -12.44 -3.60 -12.36
N LYS A 110 -11.36 -2.93 -11.91
CA LYS A 110 -10.93 -1.61 -12.44
C LYS A 110 -9.45 -1.33 -12.20
N HIS A 111 -8.86 -0.48 -13.04
CA HIS A 111 -7.54 0.09 -12.76
C HIS A 111 -7.57 1.07 -11.56
N PRO A 112 -6.45 1.22 -10.83
CA PRO A 112 -6.22 2.38 -9.97
C PRO A 112 -6.14 3.68 -10.80
N THR A 113 -6.35 4.82 -10.15
CA THR A 113 -6.10 6.15 -10.73
C THR A 113 -4.64 6.33 -11.10
N ASP A 114 -4.39 7.12 -12.16
CA ASP A 114 -3.04 7.56 -12.55
C ASP A 114 -2.26 8.12 -11.36
N ALA A 115 -2.86 9.01 -10.56
CA ALA A 115 -2.24 9.59 -9.36
C ALA A 115 -1.72 8.53 -8.37
N SER A 116 -2.47 7.45 -8.13
CA SER A 116 -2.02 6.37 -7.24
C SER A 116 -0.90 5.52 -7.86
N ILE A 117 -0.96 5.21 -9.16
CA ILE A 117 0.10 4.46 -9.87
C ILE A 117 1.38 5.30 -9.95
N ASP A 118 1.26 6.59 -10.21
CA ASP A 118 2.37 7.54 -10.31
C ASP A 118 3.02 7.74 -8.93
N THR A 119 2.24 7.81 -7.84
CA THR A 119 2.76 7.77 -6.47
C THR A 119 3.50 6.44 -6.17
N VAL A 120 2.96 5.28 -6.59
CA VAL A 120 3.69 4.01 -6.46
C VAL A 120 5.02 4.07 -7.21
N ALA A 121 5.05 4.60 -8.44
CA ALA A 121 6.28 4.76 -9.20
C ALA A 121 7.28 5.73 -8.54
N GLN A 122 6.81 6.77 -7.85
CA GLN A 122 7.64 7.68 -7.06
C GLN A 122 8.21 6.98 -5.82
N ILE A 123 7.43 6.20 -5.07
CA ILE A 123 7.93 5.39 -3.94
C ILE A 123 9.05 4.46 -4.41
N LEU A 124 8.83 3.78 -5.54
CA LEU A 124 9.79 2.87 -6.15
C LEU A 124 11.10 3.56 -6.54
N ARG A 125 11.04 4.68 -7.28
CA ARG A 125 12.24 5.45 -7.64
C ARG A 125 12.98 6.01 -6.41
N ASN A 126 12.25 6.55 -5.44
CA ASN A 126 12.84 7.34 -4.36
C ASN A 126 13.40 6.47 -3.22
N HIS A 127 12.71 5.39 -2.84
CA HIS A 127 13.13 4.51 -1.74
C HIS A 127 13.85 3.25 -2.23
N TYR A 128 13.57 2.80 -3.46
CA TYR A 128 14.14 1.59 -4.03
C TYR A 128 14.92 1.81 -5.35
N PRO A 129 15.82 2.82 -5.47
CA PRO A 129 16.55 3.16 -6.70
C PRO A 129 17.55 2.08 -7.19
N ARG A 130 17.60 0.92 -6.52
CA ARG A 130 18.37 -0.27 -6.92
C ARG A 130 17.49 -1.46 -7.27
N LEU A 131 16.17 -1.25 -7.37
CA LEU A 131 15.23 -2.21 -7.94
C LEU A 131 15.37 -2.15 -9.47
N ASP A 132 15.65 -3.28 -10.09
CA ASP A 132 15.50 -3.49 -11.53
C ASP A 132 14.00 -3.72 -11.82
N PRO A 133 13.27 -2.83 -12.51
CA PRO A 133 11.80 -2.87 -12.59
C PRO A 133 11.32 -3.78 -13.73
N THR A 134 11.00 -5.04 -13.38
CA THR A 134 10.59 -6.10 -14.31
C THR A 134 9.33 -6.83 -13.83
N ASP A 135 8.72 -7.64 -14.70
CA ASP A 135 7.60 -8.52 -14.36
C ASP A 135 7.88 -9.53 -13.24
N GLN A 136 9.15 -9.77 -12.90
CA GLN A 136 9.58 -10.71 -11.84
C GLN A 136 9.91 -10.01 -10.53
N THR A 137 10.17 -8.69 -10.55
CA THR A 137 10.56 -7.91 -9.37
C THR A 137 9.45 -7.03 -8.83
N VAL A 138 8.49 -6.63 -9.68
CA VAL A 138 7.24 -5.97 -9.28
C VAL A 138 6.10 -6.95 -9.55
N ILE A 139 5.72 -7.75 -8.56
CA ILE A 139 4.67 -8.78 -8.73
C ILE A 139 3.40 -8.47 -7.93
N GLY A 140 2.26 -8.92 -8.40
CA GLY A 140 0.99 -8.83 -7.68
C GLY A 140 0.89 -9.83 -6.52
N HIS A 141 -0.19 -9.76 -5.75
CA HIS A 141 -0.50 -10.77 -4.75
C HIS A 141 -0.91 -12.09 -5.41
N ASN A 142 -1.72 -12.05 -6.48
CA ASN A 142 -2.10 -13.18 -7.32
C ASN A 142 -0.92 -13.91 -7.98
N GLU A 143 0.19 -13.21 -8.22
CA GLU A 143 1.46 -13.81 -8.68
C GLU A 143 2.30 -14.41 -7.54
N ALA A 144 1.97 -14.10 -6.28
CA ALA A 144 2.69 -14.54 -5.07
C ALA A 144 1.98 -15.66 -4.29
N SER A 145 0.65 -15.67 -4.30
CA SER A 145 -0.23 -16.68 -3.68
C SER A 145 -1.63 -16.69 -4.34
N LYS A 146 -2.47 -17.67 -4.00
CA LYS A 146 -3.77 -17.87 -4.64
C LYS A 146 -4.82 -16.85 -4.13
N THR A 147 -4.93 -15.70 -4.79
CA THR A 147 -5.91 -14.64 -4.49
C THR A 147 -6.35 -13.91 -5.77
N ALA A 148 -7.42 -13.12 -5.69
CA ALA A 148 -7.85 -12.20 -6.76
C ALA A 148 -7.12 -10.84 -6.72
N CYS A 149 -6.54 -10.49 -5.57
CA CYS A 149 -5.75 -9.26 -5.41
C CYS A 149 -4.53 -9.26 -6.37
N PRO A 150 -4.19 -8.15 -7.07
CA PRO A 150 -4.72 -6.80 -6.88
C PRO A 150 -5.69 -6.37 -8.00
N GLY A 151 -6.64 -7.23 -8.37
CA GLY A 151 -7.62 -7.01 -9.44
C GLY A 151 -7.32 -7.87 -10.67
N ASP A 152 -8.35 -8.15 -11.48
CA ASP A 152 -8.17 -8.81 -12.78
C ASP A 152 -7.37 -7.93 -13.76
N GLU A 153 -7.66 -6.63 -13.77
CA GLU A 153 -7.01 -5.56 -14.54
C GLU A 153 -5.53 -5.29 -14.22
N PHE A 154 -4.89 -6.09 -13.35
CA PHE A 154 -3.47 -5.93 -13.01
C PHE A 154 -2.54 -6.56 -14.06
N ILE A 155 -2.67 -7.87 -14.31
CA ILE A 155 -1.73 -8.62 -15.17
C ILE A 155 -2.00 -8.24 -16.63
N GLY A 156 -0.99 -7.70 -17.33
CA GLY A 156 -1.14 -7.17 -18.69
C GLY A 156 -1.80 -5.78 -18.76
N GLY A 157 -2.57 -5.39 -17.73
CA GLY A 157 -3.16 -4.06 -17.57
C GLY A 157 -2.25 -3.10 -16.81
N TRP A 158 -2.65 -2.66 -15.61
CA TRP A 158 -1.96 -1.57 -14.92
C TRP A 158 -0.55 -1.90 -14.41
N LYS A 159 -0.18 -3.20 -14.33
CA LYS A 159 1.23 -3.63 -14.16
C LYS A 159 2.13 -3.06 -15.26
N ASN A 160 1.68 -3.11 -16.52
CA ASN A 160 2.44 -2.62 -17.67
C ASN A 160 2.57 -1.09 -17.66
N ARG A 161 1.53 -0.35 -17.23
CA ARG A 161 1.62 1.12 -17.04
C ARG A 161 2.68 1.45 -15.99
N LEU A 162 2.67 0.77 -14.84
CA LEU A 162 3.66 0.97 -13.78
C LEU A 162 5.09 0.66 -14.25
N LEU A 163 5.32 -0.50 -14.89
CA LEU A 163 6.63 -0.88 -15.43
C LEU A 163 7.12 0.08 -16.53
N SER A 164 6.23 0.55 -17.41
CA SER A 164 6.56 1.56 -18.42
C SER A 164 6.99 2.88 -17.80
N ILE A 165 6.33 3.32 -16.72
CA ILE A 165 6.72 4.53 -16.00
C ILE A 165 8.08 4.36 -15.33
N LEU A 166 8.38 3.19 -14.75
CA LEU A 166 9.65 2.93 -14.04
C LEU A 166 10.86 2.84 -14.96
N ASN A 167 10.67 2.39 -16.20
CA ASN A 167 11.71 2.27 -17.23
C ASN A 167 11.91 3.57 -18.05
N THR A 168 11.47 4.72 -17.52
CA THR A 168 11.67 6.07 -18.09
C THR A 168 12.55 6.93 -17.18
#